data_AF-A0A2D7MFQ8-F1
#
_entry.id   AF-A0A2D7MFQ8-F1
#
_cell.length_a   1.000
_cell.length_b   1.000
_cell.length_c   1.000
_cell.angle_alpha   90.00
_cell.angle_beta   90.00
_cell.angle_gamma   90.00
#
_symmetry.space_group_name_H-M   'P 1'
#
loop_
_entity.id
_entity.type
_entity.pdbx_description
1 polymer ?
#
loop_
_entity_poly.entity_id
_entity_poly.type
_entity_poly.pdbx_seq_one_letter_code
_entity_poly.pdbx_strand_id
1 'polypeptide(L)'
;MIKDIKNTKVITIVCFIVFFFNLLKADCSDLDSASCVLYSEYCEWNEELNQCQDIDGNDGGDHSYIEPSCIPFNQTDPIPMNTTAYADMCMEYLGIPPTVDCGDGIHIPIYVNGQEVFEDQPDGACDDTDFKGQCKVGSRVGRIEGIDSLGNPMPEVVWVFFCRSAGQESFDLDGTVSVQMIGYNIENGATCYFESPDAIGDNIQSEYLSYDEMGFLDGTLPSYGTSEFDQLFISPQVTGANCMTCHTGDPFIHDPWIDNAKLASDTTQTVIPKFEYDGIDLPYFAVGGYGSQMSPATVHIEGNSCLSCHRISLNLATNIYDGLGNVLVNEFMPPYEPGLYEQSYNDLVECWLSQPENVEGCNWIIPPGGDCDIEIIGLEIDNLLGDLNGDLVLDNQDVSILVDLVLNEMYFDSADMNFDSSLDVFDILQIVNIIFDYESYNTRFINAHKKHNIDDISLKFVEKWINSTEK
;
A
#
# COMPACT_ATOMS: atom_id res chain seq x y z
N MET A 1 38.58 14.56 -46.18
CA MET A 1 38.90 14.92 -44.78
C MET A 1 38.11 16.14 -44.27
N ILE A 2 36.96 16.48 -44.85
CA ILE A 2 35.98 17.43 -44.26
C ILE A 2 34.60 16.95 -44.72
N LYS A 3 33.97 16.05 -43.97
CA LYS A 3 32.52 15.79 -44.09
C LYS A 3 31.89 15.12 -42.85
N ASP A 4 32.68 14.52 -41.96
CA ASP A 4 32.13 13.75 -40.82
C ASP A 4 32.14 14.47 -39.45
N ILE A 5 32.37 15.79 -39.38
CA ILE A 5 32.47 16.52 -38.09
C ILE A 5 31.18 17.31 -37.74
N LYS A 6 30.20 17.44 -38.65
CA LYS A 6 28.97 18.20 -38.38
C LYS A 6 27.80 17.37 -37.84
N ASN A 7 27.69 16.08 -38.15
CA ASN A 7 26.57 15.27 -37.68
C ASN A 7 26.73 14.76 -36.25
N THR A 8 27.96 14.49 -35.80
CA THR A 8 28.18 13.97 -34.44
C THR A 8 27.86 15.00 -33.36
N LYS A 9 28.17 16.29 -33.57
CA LYS A 9 27.84 17.34 -32.59
C LYS A 9 26.34 17.63 -32.49
N VAL A 10 25.58 17.51 -33.58
CA VAL A 10 24.12 17.72 -33.56
C VAL A 10 23.43 16.52 -32.89
N ILE A 11 23.89 15.30 -33.15
CA ILE A 11 23.35 14.10 -32.51
C ILE A 11 23.68 14.09 -31.01
N THR A 12 24.89 14.48 -30.60
CA THR A 12 25.22 14.57 -29.17
C THR A 12 24.44 15.66 -28.44
N ILE A 13 24.17 16.82 -29.07
CA ILE A 13 23.35 17.89 -28.48
C ILE A 13 21.88 17.48 -28.39
N VAL A 14 21.34 16.78 -29.40
CA VAL A 14 19.96 16.28 -29.38
C VAL A 14 19.80 15.15 -28.35
N CYS A 15 20.78 14.26 -28.21
CA CYS A 15 20.77 13.24 -27.16
C CYS A 15 20.93 13.85 -25.76
N PHE A 16 21.77 14.89 -25.57
CA PHE A 16 21.90 15.57 -24.28
C PHE A 16 20.62 16.34 -23.90
N ILE A 17 19.91 16.92 -24.87
CA ILE A 17 18.63 17.60 -24.64
C ILE A 17 17.52 16.58 -24.34
N VAL A 18 17.47 15.45 -25.05
CA VAL A 18 16.48 14.37 -24.79
C VAL A 18 16.76 13.64 -23.47
N PHE A 19 18.01 13.58 -23.01
CA PHE A 19 18.38 12.97 -21.72
C PHE A 19 18.14 13.89 -20.52
N PHE A 20 18.22 15.22 -20.69
CA PHE A 20 17.93 16.18 -19.62
C PHE A 20 16.44 16.48 -19.40
N PHE A 21 15.56 16.14 -20.34
CA PHE A 21 14.10 16.30 -20.16
C PHE A 21 13.39 15.05 -19.59
N ASN A 22 14.13 13.97 -19.29
CA ASN A 22 13.55 12.74 -18.73
C ASN A 22 13.96 12.46 -17.27
N LEU A 23 14.59 13.44 -16.60
CA LEU A 23 15.03 13.33 -15.22
C LEU A 23 14.63 14.60 -14.50
N LEU A 24 13.35 14.64 -14.09
CA LEU A 24 12.69 15.41 -13.04
C LEU A 24 11.20 15.22 -13.34
N LYS A 25 10.56 14.25 -12.69
CA LYS A 25 9.09 14.29 -12.60
C LYS A 25 8.81 15.44 -11.64
N ALA A 26 8.42 16.58 -12.19
CA ALA A 26 7.90 17.69 -11.41
C ALA A 26 6.49 17.30 -10.99
N ASP A 27 6.18 17.42 -9.70
CA ASP A 27 4.81 17.23 -9.22
C ASP A 27 3.94 18.35 -9.81
N CYS A 28 2.63 18.13 -9.91
CA CYS A 28 1.73 19.17 -10.43
C CYS A 28 1.90 20.48 -9.64
N SER A 29 2.20 20.41 -8.34
CA SER A 29 2.51 21.56 -7.48
C SER A 29 3.66 22.45 -7.95
N ASP A 30 4.57 21.91 -8.76
CA ASP A 30 5.74 22.61 -9.29
C ASP A 30 5.45 23.37 -10.59
N LEU A 31 4.26 23.15 -11.19
CA LEU A 31 3.88 23.73 -12.47
C LEU A 31 3.22 25.10 -12.31
N ASP A 32 3.64 26.07 -13.12
CA ASP A 32 2.93 27.34 -13.27
C ASP A 32 1.63 27.17 -14.07
N SER A 33 0.75 28.18 -14.04
CA SER A 33 -0.58 28.08 -14.68
C SER A 33 -0.55 27.80 -16.19
N ALA A 34 0.50 28.26 -16.88
CA ALA A 34 0.65 28.01 -18.31
C ALA A 34 1.15 26.60 -18.60
N SER A 35 2.03 26.08 -17.74
CA SER A 35 2.57 24.73 -17.80
C SER A 35 1.55 23.68 -17.36
N CYS A 36 0.72 24.00 -16.37
CA CYS A 36 -0.37 23.14 -15.89
C CYS A 36 -1.33 22.73 -17.02
N VAL A 37 -1.72 23.68 -17.89
CA VAL A 37 -2.64 23.43 -19.02
C VAL A 37 -2.03 22.47 -20.07
N LEU A 38 -0.70 22.44 -20.20
CA LEU A 38 0.00 21.53 -21.12
C LEU A 38 -0.03 20.07 -20.64
N TYR A 39 -0.24 19.85 -19.34
CA TYR A 39 -0.37 18.53 -18.71
C TYR A 39 -1.78 18.30 -18.17
N SER A 40 -2.80 18.85 -18.85
CA SER A 40 -4.24 18.72 -18.51
C SER A 40 -4.81 17.29 -18.56
N GLU A 41 -3.97 16.29 -18.78
CA GLU A 41 -4.30 14.87 -18.61
C GLU A 41 -3.96 14.36 -17.19
N TYR A 42 -3.05 15.05 -16.48
CA TYR A 42 -2.54 14.66 -15.15
C TYR A 42 -2.68 15.76 -14.10
N CYS A 43 -2.78 17.04 -14.50
CA CYS A 43 -2.84 18.18 -13.59
C CYS A 43 -3.95 19.19 -13.94
N GLU A 44 -4.62 19.75 -12.93
CA GLU A 44 -5.61 20.82 -13.05
C GLU A 44 -5.20 22.08 -12.29
N TRP A 45 -5.65 23.22 -12.79
CA TRP A 45 -5.34 24.52 -12.18
C TRP A 45 -6.40 24.89 -11.15
N ASN A 46 -6.00 25.01 -9.89
CA ASN A 46 -6.85 25.50 -8.82
C ASN A 46 -6.77 27.03 -8.73
N GLU A 47 -7.82 27.70 -9.21
CA GLU A 47 -7.90 29.18 -9.18
C GLU A 47 -8.03 29.76 -7.76
N GLU A 48 -8.50 28.98 -6.78
CA GLU A 48 -8.64 29.44 -5.39
C GLU A 48 -7.29 29.42 -4.65
N LEU A 49 -6.46 28.41 -4.93
CA LEU A 49 -5.14 28.23 -4.34
C LEU A 49 -4.02 28.85 -5.19
N ASN A 50 -4.32 29.22 -6.44
CA ASN A 50 -3.37 29.75 -7.41
C ASN A 50 -2.15 28.82 -7.59
N GLN A 51 -2.44 27.52 -7.67
CA GLN A 51 -1.47 26.43 -7.77
C GLN A 51 -2.03 25.33 -8.68
N CYS A 52 -1.13 24.61 -9.36
CA CYS A 52 -1.48 23.44 -10.14
C CYS A 52 -1.50 22.20 -9.23
N GLN A 53 -2.53 21.39 -9.32
CA GLN A 53 -2.75 20.18 -8.52
C GLN A 53 -3.01 19.01 -9.45
N ASP A 54 -2.85 17.77 -8.98
CA ASP A 54 -3.16 16.59 -9.79
C ASP A 54 -4.66 16.56 -10.16
N ILE A 55 -4.98 16.16 -11.39
CA ILE A 55 -6.34 15.75 -11.77
C ILE A 55 -6.53 14.41 -11.10
N ASP A 56 -7.52 14.29 -10.22
CA ASP A 56 -7.92 13.04 -9.54
C ASP A 56 -7.96 11.85 -10.52
N GLY A 57 -6.82 11.17 -10.69
CA GLY A 57 -6.52 10.47 -11.94
C GLY A 57 -5.47 9.38 -11.75
N ASN A 58 -5.94 8.27 -11.18
CA ASN A 58 -5.24 7.01 -10.94
C ASN A 58 -4.18 7.03 -9.84
N ASP A 59 -4.60 7.41 -8.64
CA ASP A 59 -4.27 6.58 -7.49
C ASP A 59 -5.05 5.27 -7.64
N GLY A 60 -4.40 4.12 -7.48
CA GLY A 60 -4.97 2.80 -7.73
C GLY A 60 -5.95 2.36 -6.65
N GLY A 61 -6.97 3.18 -6.37
CA GLY A 61 -8.01 2.97 -5.38
C GLY A 61 -8.56 4.31 -4.89
N ASP A 62 -9.71 4.72 -5.42
CA ASP A 62 -10.64 5.54 -4.64
C ASP A 62 -11.05 4.72 -3.41
N HIS A 63 -10.22 4.73 -2.37
CA HIS A 63 -10.65 4.31 -1.06
C HIS A 63 -11.36 5.50 -0.46
N SER A 64 -12.67 5.59 -0.74
CA SER A 64 -13.60 6.22 0.17
C SER A 64 -13.17 5.85 1.58
N TYR A 65 -12.76 6.84 2.36
CA TYR A 65 -12.36 6.65 3.74
C TYR A 65 -13.36 5.69 4.42
N ILE A 66 -12.86 4.53 4.85
CA ILE A 66 -13.71 3.49 5.45
C ILE A 66 -14.00 3.95 6.87
N GLU A 67 -15.20 4.53 7.03
CA GLU A 67 -15.73 5.05 8.28
C GLU A 67 -15.88 3.92 9.31
N PRO A 68 -15.18 3.98 10.46
CA PRO A 68 -15.32 2.97 11.50
C PRO A 68 -16.57 3.20 12.35
N SER A 69 -17.13 2.13 12.91
CA SER A 69 -18.15 2.23 13.96
C SER A 69 -17.58 2.67 15.31
N CYS A 70 -16.27 2.50 15.52
CA CYS A 70 -15.54 2.84 16.74
C CYS A 70 -14.21 3.52 16.43
N ILE A 71 -13.96 4.68 17.05
CA ILE A 71 -12.67 5.38 16.96
C ILE A 71 -11.92 5.19 18.27
N PRO A 72 -10.69 4.60 18.26
CA PRO A 72 -9.90 4.34 19.45
C PRO A 72 -9.75 5.58 20.33
N PHE A 73 -10.13 5.46 21.60
CA PHE A 73 -10.12 6.51 22.61
C PHE A 73 -10.91 7.78 22.24
N ASN A 74 -11.81 7.69 21.24
CA ASN A 74 -12.47 8.84 20.59
C ASN A 74 -11.47 9.89 20.08
N GLN A 75 -10.30 9.46 19.62
CA GLN A 75 -9.25 10.33 19.10
C GLN A 75 -9.63 10.83 17.69
N THR A 76 -10.32 11.97 17.62
CA THR A 76 -10.80 12.56 16.35
C THR A 76 -9.96 13.72 15.84
N ASP A 77 -8.92 14.12 16.59
CA ASP A 77 -8.03 15.20 16.17
C ASP A 77 -7.16 14.73 14.99
N PRO A 78 -7.02 15.52 13.91
CA PRO A 78 -6.16 15.16 12.79
C PRO A 78 -4.68 15.21 13.17
N ILE A 79 -3.84 14.50 12.41
CA ILE A 79 -2.38 14.60 12.50
C ILE A 79 -1.96 16.08 12.35
N PRO A 80 -1.25 16.66 13.34
CA PRO A 80 -0.80 18.05 13.26
C PRO A 80 0.28 18.24 12.18
N MET A 81 0.28 19.39 11.49
CA MET A 81 1.35 19.74 10.53
C MET A 81 2.72 19.92 11.18
N ASN A 82 2.78 20.36 12.44
CA ASN A 82 4.05 20.54 13.13
C ASN A 82 4.49 19.21 13.79
N THR A 83 5.73 18.82 13.55
CA THR A 83 6.27 17.53 14.01
C THR A 83 6.32 17.41 15.54
N THR A 84 6.72 18.45 16.27
CA THR A 84 6.66 18.46 17.74
C THR A 84 5.23 18.30 18.24
N ALA A 85 4.25 18.96 17.64
CA ALA A 85 2.85 18.79 18.01
C ALA A 85 2.33 17.37 17.72
N TYR A 86 2.78 16.75 16.63
CA TYR A 86 2.47 15.33 16.35
C TYR A 86 3.14 14.40 17.35
N ALA A 87 4.41 14.64 17.69
CA ALA A 87 5.10 13.90 18.75
C ALA A 87 4.39 14.03 20.10
N ASP A 88 3.93 15.23 20.48
CA ASP A 88 3.16 15.45 21.71
C ASP A 88 1.87 14.62 21.73
N MET A 89 1.19 14.49 20.58
CA MET A 89 0.01 13.63 20.43
C MET A 89 0.36 12.14 20.60
N CYS A 90 1.48 11.70 20.01
CA CYS A 90 1.97 10.32 20.12
C CYS A 90 2.39 9.93 21.55
N MET A 91 2.93 10.88 22.31
CA MET A 91 3.47 10.65 23.64
C MET A 91 2.45 10.15 24.66
N GLU A 92 1.16 10.38 24.43
CA GLU A 92 0.08 9.81 25.26
C GLU A 92 0.10 8.28 25.26
N TYR A 93 0.48 7.66 24.14
CA TYR A 93 0.43 6.21 23.94
C TYR A 93 1.80 5.55 23.88
N LEU A 94 2.82 6.30 23.45
CA LEU A 94 4.14 5.76 23.09
C LEU A 94 5.30 6.28 23.96
N GLY A 95 5.01 7.20 24.88
CA GLY A 95 6.08 7.89 25.61
C GLY A 95 6.94 8.76 24.69
N ILE A 96 8.13 9.15 25.18
CA ILE A 96 9.01 10.08 24.45
C ILE A 96 9.58 9.39 23.19
N PRO A 97 9.45 9.99 21.99
CA PRO A 97 10.16 9.51 20.81
C PRO A 97 11.68 9.48 21.06
N PRO A 98 12.36 8.36 20.79
CA PRO A 98 13.78 8.24 21.10
C PRO A 98 14.62 9.16 20.24
N THR A 99 15.78 9.56 20.76
CA THR A 99 16.85 10.11 19.92
C THR A 99 17.38 9.00 19.03
N VAL A 100 17.36 9.21 17.72
CA VAL A 100 17.91 8.23 16.77
C VAL A 100 19.42 8.41 16.66
N ASP A 101 20.15 7.35 16.96
CA ASP A 101 21.58 7.22 16.70
C ASP A 101 21.78 6.06 15.71
N CYS A 102 22.19 6.39 14.48
CA CYS A 102 22.37 5.38 13.45
C CYS A 102 23.51 4.41 13.83
N GLY A 103 24.54 4.86 14.53
CA GLY A 103 25.68 4.04 14.96
C GLY A 103 25.32 2.94 15.95
N ASP A 104 24.28 3.16 16.76
CA ASP A 104 23.71 2.17 17.67
C ASP A 104 22.82 1.13 16.95
N GLY A 105 22.43 1.41 15.71
CA GLY A 105 21.67 0.49 14.86
C GLY A 105 22.50 -0.71 14.39
N ILE A 106 21.82 -1.82 14.11
CA ILE A 106 22.41 -3.02 13.50
C ILE A 106 22.43 -2.83 11.99
N HIS A 107 23.57 -3.13 11.36
CA HIS A 107 23.67 -3.03 9.90
C HIS A 107 22.81 -4.09 9.21
N ILE A 108 22.21 -3.72 8.09
CA ILE A 108 21.48 -4.65 7.23
C ILE A 108 22.51 -5.28 6.28
N PRO A 109 22.84 -6.58 6.43
CA PRO A 109 23.86 -7.21 5.60
C PRO A 109 23.32 -7.47 4.20
N ILE A 110 24.16 -7.25 3.19
CA ILE A 110 23.87 -7.55 1.79
C ILE A 110 24.66 -8.79 1.38
N TYR A 111 24.00 -9.77 0.77
CA TYR A 111 24.64 -11.01 0.32
C TYR A 111 24.67 -11.12 -1.21
N VAL A 112 25.72 -11.73 -1.74
CA VAL A 112 25.84 -12.16 -3.15
C VAL A 112 26.32 -13.60 -3.17
N ASN A 113 25.50 -14.51 -3.67
CA ASN A 113 25.75 -15.96 -3.64
C ASN A 113 26.03 -16.50 -2.21
N GLY A 114 25.31 -15.98 -1.22
CA GLY A 114 25.41 -16.34 0.20
C GLY A 114 26.65 -15.79 0.91
N GLN A 115 27.39 -14.86 0.29
CA GLN A 115 28.54 -14.19 0.90
C GLN A 115 28.23 -12.71 1.11
N GLU A 116 28.44 -12.24 2.34
CA GLU A 116 28.24 -10.82 2.67
C GLU A 116 29.22 -9.95 1.90
N VAL A 117 28.72 -8.86 1.34
CA VAL A 117 29.50 -7.84 0.61
C VAL A 117 29.45 -6.51 1.36
N PHE A 118 30.53 -5.74 1.25
CA PHE A 118 30.73 -4.44 1.92
C PHE A 118 30.92 -3.30 0.92
N GLU A 119 30.58 -3.54 -0.33
CA GLU A 119 30.59 -2.55 -1.40
C GLU A 119 29.25 -2.64 -2.14
N ASP A 120 28.76 -1.51 -2.65
CA ASP A 120 27.55 -1.45 -3.45
C ASP A 120 27.62 -2.41 -4.64
N GLN A 121 26.52 -3.11 -4.88
CA GLN A 121 26.37 -3.98 -6.03
C GLN A 121 25.44 -3.34 -7.07
N PRO A 122 25.50 -3.78 -8.34
CA PRO A 122 24.47 -3.43 -9.31
C PRO A 122 23.08 -3.83 -8.81
N ASP A 123 22.07 -3.06 -9.18
CA ASP A 123 20.68 -3.36 -8.85
C ASP A 123 20.30 -4.77 -9.35
N GLY A 124 19.58 -5.52 -8.51
CA GLY A 124 19.19 -6.91 -8.76
C GLY A 124 20.32 -7.96 -8.67
N ALA A 125 21.54 -7.59 -8.27
CA ALA A 125 22.67 -8.51 -8.21
C ALA A 125 22.86 -9.23 -6.86
N CYS A 126 22.23 -8.72 -5.79
CA CYS A 126 22.26 -9.31 -4.45
C CYS A 126 21.18 -10.38 -4.28
N ASP A 127 21.36 -11.25 -3.28
CA ASP A 127 20.46 -12.37 -3.01
C ASP A 127 19.07 -11.88 -2.58
N ASP A 128 19.02 -10.82 -1.77
CA ASP A 128 17.82 -10.13 -1.34
C ASP A 128 17.98 -8.63 -1.66
N THR A 129 17.19 -8.10 -2.59
CA THR A 129 17.19 -6.66 -2.90
C THR A 129 16.26 -5.90 -1.97
N ASP A 130 16.49 -4.61 -1.78
CA ASP A 130 15.42 -3.76 -1.25
C ASP A 130 14.21 -3.72 -2.23
N PHE A 131 13.08 -3.17 -1.81
CA PHE A 131 11.89 -3.14 -2.68
C PHE A 131 12.08 -2.33 -3.98
N LYS A 132 13.08 -1.43 -4.04
CA LYS A 132 13.45 -0.68 -5.25
C LYS A 132 14.38 -1.50 -6.18
N GLY A 133 14.77 -2.71 -5.78
CA GLY A 133 15.70 -3.57 -6.51
C GLY A 133 17.17 -3.22 -6.24
N GLN A 134 17.44 -2.33 -5.28
CA GLN A 134 18.78 -1.81 -5.03
C GLN A 134 19.57 -2.75 -4.10
N CYS A 135 20.87 -2.79 -4.34
CA CYS A 135 21.84 -3.56 -3.56
C CYS A 135 22.88 -2.63 -2.94
N LYS A 136 22.41 -1.63 -2.18
CA LYS A 136 23.26 -0.63 -1.52
C LYS A 136 23.61 -1.08 -0.11
N VAL A 137 24.91 -1.06 0.19
CA VAL A 137 25.38 -1.29 1.56
C VAL A 137 25.23 0.01 2.36
N GLY A 138 25.26 -0.07 3.68
CA GLY A 138 25.34 1.12 4.52
C GLY A 138 24.15 1.34 5.45
N SER A 139 23.02 0.71 5.16
CA SER A 139 21.81 0.85 5.96
C SER A 139 21.93 0.23 7.34
N ARG A 140 21.29 0.85 8.33
CA ARG A 140 21.17 0.35 9.70
C ARG A 140 19.74 0.45 10.21
N VAL A 141 19.37 -0.49 11.07
CA VAL A 141 18.07 -0.54 11.73
C VAL A 141 18.26 -0.81 13.21
N GLY A 142 17.50 -0.12 14.06
CA GLY A 142 17.51 -0.38 15.50
C GLY A 142 16.11 -0.52 16.06
N ARG A 143 16.04 -1.20 17.20
CA ARG A 143 14.83 -1.41 18.00
C ARG A 143 15.10 -0.96 19.42
N ILE A 144 14.25 -0.10 19.95
CA ILE A 144 14.38 0.56 21.25
C ILE A 144 13.10 0.35 22.05
N GLU A 145 13.23 0.10 23.35
CA GLU A 145 12.10 0.08 24.30
C GLU A 145 11.65 1.51 24.61
N GLY A 146 10.34 1.76 24.65
CA GLY A 146 9.80 3.07 24.97
C GLY A 146 10.10 3.52 26.39
N ILE A 147 10.05 4.83 26.62
CA ILE A 147 10.20 5.43 27.95
C ILE A 147 9.16 6.53 28.16
N ASP A 148 8.64 6.62 29.39
CA ASP A 148 7.74 7.70 29.76
C ASP A 148 8.49 9.03 29.97
N SER A 149 7.73 10.10 30.22
CA SER A 149 8.29 11.44 30.48
C SER A 149 9.17 11.55 31.74
N LEU A 150 9.15 10.56 32.62
CA LEU A 150 9.97 10.47 33.82
C LEU A 150 11.20 9.55 33.62
N GLY A 151 11.35 8.96 32.44
CA GLY A 151 12.41 8.02 32.09
C GLY A 151 12.18 6.60 32.60
N ASN A 152 10.95 6.24 32.98
CA ASN A 152 10.63 4.85 33.31
C ASN A 152 10.41 4.04 32.02
N PRO A 153 10.88 2.78 31.98
CA PRO A 153 10.59 1.84 30.89
C PRO A 153 9.10 1.68 30.60
N MET A 154 8.76 1.61 29.31
CA MET A 154 7.46 1.22 28.78
C MET A 154 7.65 -0.04 27.92
N PRO A 155 7.71 -1.24 28.54
CA PRO A 155 8.00 -2.50 27.84
C PRO A 155 6.97 -2.87 26.76
N GLU A 156 5.76 -2.33 26.86
CA GLU A 156 4.69 -2.43 25.86
C GLU A 156 4.92 -1.56 24.62
N VAL A 157 5.85 -0.61 24.68
CA VAL A 157 6.17 0.26 23.55
C VAL A 157 7.47 -0.15 22.91
N VAL A 158 7.44 -0.33 21.59
CA VAL A 158 8.61 -0.53 20.76
C VAL A 158 8.75 0.61 19.77
N TRP A 159 9.96 1.16 19.71
CA TRP A 159 10.38 2.08 18.67
C TRP A 159 11.33 1.37 17.74
N VAL A 160 11.11 1.52 16.43
CA VAL A 160 12.04 1.08 15.40
C VAL A 160 12.51 2.31 14.65
N PHE A 161 13.81 2.42 14.43
CA PHE A 161 14.38 3.40 13.52
C PHE A 161 15.10 2.71 12.39
N PHE A 162 15.08 3.32 11.21
CA PHE A 162 15.71 2.82 10.01
C PHE A 162 16.50 3.97 9.36
N CYS A 163 17.82 3.87 9.41
CA CYS A 163 18.73 4.76 8.70
C CYS A 163 19.03 4.13 7.35
N ARG A 164 18.34 4.59 6.31
CA ARG A 164 18.43 4.02 4.97
C ARG A 164 19.53 4.68 4.16
N SER A 165 20.48 3.88 3.72
CA SER A 165 21.48 4.27 2.75
C SER A 165 20.92 4.21 1.32
N ALA A 166 21.25 5.22 0.51
CA ALA A 166 21.11 5.21 -0.95
C ALA A 166 22.42 4.81 -1.68
N GLY A 167 23.44 4.39 -0.93
CA GLY A 167 24.82 4.21 -1.38
C GLY A 167 25.72 5.39 -1.01
N GLN A 168 26.99 5.11 -0.77
CA GLN A 168 27.97 6.12 -0.34
C GLN A 168 28.22 7.18 -1.43
N GLU A 169 28.20 6.78 -2.71
CA GLU A 169 28.39 7.70 -3.83
C GLU A 169 27.28 8.77 -3.86
N SER A 170 26.01 8.37 -3.71
CA SER A 170 24.89 9.31 -3.67
C SER A 170 25.01 10.26 -2.46
N PHE A 171 25.32 9.72 -1.29
CA PHE A 171 25.54 10.54 -0.10
C PHE A 171 26.65 11.59 -0.30
N ASP A 172 27.80 11.20 -0.86
CA ASP A 172 28.93 12.12 -1.07
C ASP A 172 28.63 13.20 -2.14
N LEU A 173 27.77 12.89 -3.11
CA LEU A 173 27.43 13.80 -4.21
C LEU A 173 26.42 14.88 -3.80
N ASP A 174 25.36 14.50 -3.10
CA ASP A 174 24.22 15.38 -2.82
C ASP A 174 23.56 15.17 -1.46
N GLY A 175 24.16 14.36 -0.57
CA GLY A 175 23.64 14.11 0.77
C GLY A 175 22.41 13.21 0.80
N THR A 176 22.09 12.48 -0.28
CA THR A 176 20.92 11.58 -0.30
C THR A 176 21.03 10.50 0.79
N VAL A 177 20.13 10.58 1.77
CA VAL A 177 19.93 9.62 2.86
C VAL A 177 18.54 9.85 3.44
N SER A 178 17.92 8.83 4.04
CA SER A 178 16.67 9.01 4.78
C SER A 178 16.68 8.28 6.11
N VAL A 179 15.86 8.76 7.04
CA VAL A 179 15.68 8.16 8.35
C VAL A 179 14.21 8.07 8.67
N GLN A 180 13.73 6.86 8.93
CA GLN A 180 12.35 6.61 9.36
C GLN A 180 12.34 6.15 10.82
N MET A 181 11.29 6.51 11.55
CA MET A 181 11.06 6.06 12.91
C MET A 181 9.58 5.74 13.11
N ILE A 182 9.30 4.55 13.61
CA ILE A 182 7.95 4.07 13.89
C ILE A 182 7.88 3.65 15.35
N GLY A 183 6.94 4.24 16.08
CA GLY A 183 6.61 3.84 17.45
C GLY A 183 5.33 3.03 17.44
N TYR A 184 5.31 1.92 18.17
CA TYR A 184 4.16 1.03 18.27
C TYR A 184 3.94 0.56 19.70
N ASN A 185 2.70 0.68 20.19
CA ASN A 185 2.28 0.12 21.47
C ASN A 185 1.63 -1.24 21.23
N ILE A 186 2.27 -2.31 21.69
CA ILE A 186 1.86 -3.69 21.41
C ILE A 186 0.58 -4.10 22.15
N GLU A 187 0.18 -3.37 23.20
CA GLU A 187 -1.01 -3.69 23.99
C GLU A 187 -2.27 -3.04 23.42
N ASN A 188 -2.18 -1.80 22.93
CA ASN A 188 -3.34 -1.04 22.45
C ASN A 188 -3.31 -0.73 20.95
N GLY A 189 -2.21 -1.00 20.25
CA GLY A 189 -2.09 -0.82 18.81
C GLY A 189 -1.75 0.59 18.33
N ALA A 190 -1.60 1.56 19.22
CA ALA A 190 -1.27 2.93 18.84
C ALA A 190 0.05 2.98 18.08
N THR A 191 0.05 3.63 16.92
CA THR A 191 1.23 3.71 16.04
C THR A 191 1.47 5.14 15.59
N CYS A 192 2.73 5.56 15.58
CA CYS A 192 3.15 6.85 15.04
C CYS A 192 4.30 6.72 14.05
N TYR A 193 4.26 7.54 13.00
CA TYR A 193 5.20 7.51 11.88
C TYR A 193 5.96 8.83 11.78
N PHE A 194 7.28 8.77 11.82
CA PHE A 194 8.16 9.91 11.60
C PHE A 194 9.08 9.60 10.44
N GLU A 195 9.22 10.56 9.53
CA GLU A 195 10.11 10.44 8.38
C GLU A 195 11.02 11.65 8.28
N SER A 196 12.27 11.39 7.92
CA SER A 196 13.23 12.35 7.41
C SER A 196 13.59 11.91 5.99
N PRO A 197 12.90 12.43 4.95
CA PRO A 197 12.93 11.88 3.61
C PRO A 197 14.19 12.33 2.85
N ASP A 198 14.55 11.55 1.83
CA ASP A 198 15.69 11.79 0.94
C ASP A 198 15.43 12.82 -0.17
N ALA A 199 14.21 13.39 -0.23
CA ALA A 199 13.76 14.21 -1.36
C ALA A 199 12.97 15.48 -1.01
N ILE A 200 12.73 15.78 0.28
CA ILE A 200 11.97 16.97 0.69
C ILE A 200 12.87 17.94 1.46
N GLY A 201 13.14 19.11 0.86
CA GLY A 201 13.96 20.17 1.46
C GLY A 201 15.45 20.07 1.14
N ASP A 202 16.30 20.56 2.05
CA ASP A 202 17.75 20.71 1.85
C ASP A 202 18.57 19.44 2.26
N ASN A 203 17.94 18.27 2.38
CA ASN A 203 18.56 17.03 2.89
C ASN A 203 19.30 17.23 4.23
N ILE A 204 18.66 17.96 5.16
CA ILE A 204 19.23 18.41 6.43
C ILE A 204 19.82 17.25 7.26
N GLN A 205 19.23 16.07 7.17
CA GLN A 205 19.72 14.85 7.82
C GLN A 205 21.16 14.48 7.44
N SER A 206 21.62 14.82 6.24
CA SER A 206 22.99 14.59 5.82
C SER A 206 24.01 15.39 6.61
N GLU A 207 23.62 16.50 7.26
CA GLU A 207 24.48 17.29 8.14
C GLU A 207 24.79 16.58 9.46
N TYR A 208 23.96 15.61 9.85
CA TYR A 208 24.06 14.86 11.10
C TYR A 208 24.62 13.45 10.92
N LEU A 209 24.69 12.97 9.68
CA LEU A 209 25.07 11.60 9.34
C LEU A 209 26.39 11.56 8.58
N SER A 210 27.05 10.41 8.64
CA SER A 210 28.24 10.10 7.86
C SER A 210 28.37 8.59 7.68
N TYR A 211 29.27 8.14 6.81
CA TYR A 211 29.66 6.73 6.74
C TYR A 211 30.87 6.48 7.65
N ASP A 212 30.78 5.45 8.49
CA ASP A 212 31.86 4.98 9.33
C ASP A 212 33.00 4.31 8.52
N GLU A 213 34.06 3.87 9.20
CA GLU A 213 35.21 3.22 8.55
C GLU A 213 34.85 1.89 7.85
N MET A 214 33.70 1.30 8.17
CA MET A 214 33.18 0.06 7.57
C MET A 214 32.19 0.33 6.43
N GLY A 215 31.87 1.59 6.14
CA GLY A 215 30.92 1.97 5.11
C GLY A 215 29.47 1.87 5.56
N PHE A 216 29.19 2.04 6.85
CA PHE A 216 27.82 2.08 7.39
C PHE A 216 27.44 3.47 7.89
N LEU A 217 26.16 3.83 7.76
CA LEU A 217 25.65 5.09 8.29
C LEU A 217 25.86 5.17 9.81
N ASP A 218 26.31 6.33 10.27
CA ASP A 218 26.63 6.64 11.66
C ASP A 218 26.28 8.11 11.94
N GLY A 219 26.02 8.43 13.20
CA GLY A 219 25.65 9.77 13.65
C GLY A 219 24.35 9.81 14.44
N THR A 220 24.24 10.84 15.29
CA THR A 220 23.09 11.09 16.15
C THR A 220 22.27 12.26 15.62
N LEU A 221 20.97 12.04 15.43
CA LEU A 221 20.04 13.05 14.93
C LEU A 221 19.51 13.92 16.08
N PRO A 222 19.01 15.14 15.80
CA PRO A 222 18.35 15.98 16.79
C PRO A 222 17.18 15.25 17.46
N SER A 223 17.10 15.37 18.79
CA SER A 223 16.05 14.76 19.59
C SER A 223 14.77 15.60 19.61
N TYR A 224 13.64 14.95 19.93
CA TYR A 224 12.39 15.62 20.27
C TYR A 224 12.59 16.80 21.23
N GLY A 225 11.83 17.88 21.01
CA GLY A 225 11.88 19.11 21.80
C GLY A 225 12.93 20.13 21.35
N THR A 226 13.68 19.86 20.27
CA THR A 226 14.59 20.82 19.63
C THR A 226 13.95 21.44 18.38
N SER A 227 14.39 22.63 17.99
CA SER A 227 13.94 23.26 16.73
C SER A 227 14.42 22.52 15.49
N GLU A 228 15.51 21.78 15.62
CA GLU A 228 16.16 21.01 14.58
C GLU A 228 15.37 19.70 14.33
N PHE A 229 14.73 19.13 15.35
CA PHE A 229 13.83 17.97 15.18
C PHE A 229 12.67 18.28 14.24
N ASP A 230 12.05 19.45 14.38
CA ASP A 230 10.97 19.91 13.51
C ASP A 230 11.41 20.20 12.06
N GLN A 231 12.70 20.44 11.84
CA GLN A 231 13.26 20.66 10.51
C GLN A 231 13.61 19.34 9.83
N LEU A 232 14.02 18.35 10.63
CA LEU A 232 14.54 17.09 10.13
C LEU A 232 13.46 16.03 9.94
N PHE A 233 12.60 15.86 10.95
CA PHE A 233 11.47 14.95 10.87
C PHE A 233 10.23 15.73 10.46
N ILE A 234 9.46 15.15 9.55
CA ILE A 234 8.23 15.75 9.04
C ILE A 234 7.02 14.95 9.49
N SER A 235 5.97 15.68 9.84
CA SER A 235 4.66 15.09 10.09
C SER A 235 4.09 14.48 8.80
N PRO A 236 3.42 13.31 8.87
CA PRO A 236 2.73 12.72 7.72
C PRO A 236 1.74 13.68 7.03
N GLN A 237 1.16 14.62 7.79
CA GLN A 237 0.24 15.61 7.24
C GLN A 237 0.92 16.61 6.30
N VAL A 238 2.22 16.88 6.48
CA VAL A 238 3.00 17.84 5.66
C VAL A 238 3.28 17.28 4.27
N THR A 239 3.62 16.00 4.21
CA THR A 239 3.91 15.31 2.94
C THR A 239 2.67 14.85 2.22
N GLY A 240 1.51 14.83 2.89
CA GLY A 240 0.36 14.07 2.43
C GLY A 240 0.66 12.57 2.38
N ALA A 241 1.78 12.12 2.97
CA ALA A 241 2.13 10.70 3.00
C ALA A 241 1.11 10.01 3.90
N ASN A 242 0.20 9.27 3.28
CA ASN A 242 -0.59 8.30 3.98
C ASN A 242 0.31 7.09 4.28
N CYS A 243 1.10 7.15 5.35
CA CYS A 243 1.97 6.03 5.76
C CYS A 243 1.17 4.72 5.87
N MET A 244 -0.11 4.82 6.23
CA MET A 244 -1.00 3.67 6.33
C MET A 244 -1.28 3.03 4.96
N THR A 245 -1.16 3.74 3.84
CA THR A 245 -1.29 3.16 2.49
C THR A 245 -0.35 1.97 2.27
N CYS A 246 0.84 1.97 2.87
CA CYS A 246 1.74 0.81 2.86
C CYS A 246 1.69 -0.03 4.16
N HIS A 247 1.27 0.58 5.26
CA HIS A 247 1.25 -0.01 6.60
C HIS A 247 -0.16 -0.37 7.10
N THR A 248 -1.14 -0.67 6.24
CA THR A 248 -2.51 -1.02 6.68
C THR A 248 -2.57 -2.36 7.43
N GLY A 249 -1.74 -3.33 7.03
CA GLY A 249 -1.71 -4.67 7.63
C GLY A 249 -0.97 -4.76 8.96
N ASP A 250 0.14 -4.03 9.10
CA ASP A 250 1.05 -4.09 10.25
C ASP A 250 1.82 -2.75 10.37
N PRO A 251 2.14 -2.27 11.59
CA PRO A 251 3.04 -1.13 11.77
C PRO A 251 4.41 -1.32 11.12
N PHE A 252 4.92 -2.54 11.01
CA PHE A 252 6.23 -2.84 10.44
C PHE A 252 6.13 -3.69 9.18
N ILE A 253 6.79 -3.22 8.12
CA ILE A 253 6.87 -3.94 6.84
C ILE A 253 8.06 -4.89 6.87
N HIS A 254 7.84 -6.10 6.38
CA HIS A 254 8.85 -7.16 6.31
C HIS A 254 9.06 -7.63 4.87
N ASP A 255 10.33 -7.71 4.49
CA ASP A 255 10.83 -8.40 3.30
C ASP A 255 12.14 -9.14 3.66
N PRO A 256 12.64 -10.04 2.79
CA PRO A 256 13.89 -10.74 3.05
C PRO A 256 15.09 -9.82 3.29
N TRP A 257 15.12 -8.65 2.65
CA TRP A 257 16.24 -7.70 2.74
C TRP A 257 16.34 -7.09 4.14
N ILE A 258 15.27 -6.50 4.67
CA ILE A 258 15.29 -5.90 6.02
C ILE A 258 15.37 -6.97 7.11
N ASP A 259 14.79 -8.15 6.88
CA ASP A 259 14.82 -9.28 7.82
C ASP A 259 16.20 -9.92 7.95
N ASN A 260 17.15 -9.62 7.07
CA ASN A 260 18.54 -10.04 7.24
C ASN A 260 19.21 -9.38 8.45
N ALA A 261 18.71 -8.23 8.93
CA ALA A 261 19.15 -7.66 10.19
C ALA A 261 18.61 -8.47 11.38
N LYS A 262 19.52 -9.09 12.13
CA LYS A 262 19.21 -9.93 13.31
C LYS A 262 19.73 -9.32 14.60
N LEU A 263 19.03 -9.55 15.71
CA LEU A 263 19.48 -9.10 17.03
C LEU A 263 20.80 -9.76 17.41
N ALA A 264 21.76 -8.96 17.90
CA ALA A 264 23.06 -9.47 18.35
C ALA A 264 22.94 -10.41 19.57
N SER A 265 21.89 -10.25 20.38
CA SER A 265 21.60 -11.10 21.55
C SER A 265 20.96 -12.44 21.17
N ASP A 266 20.24 -12.50 20.05
CA ASP A 266 19.56 -13.69 19.54
C ASP A 266 19.41 -13.61 18.02
N THR A 267 20.29 -14.30 17.29
CA THR A 267 20.32 -14.26 15.82
C THR A 267 19.12 -14.96 15.16
N THR A 268 18.25 -15.63 15.93
CA THR A 268 16.99 -16.20 15.41
C THR A 268 15.91 -15.14 15.28
N GLN A 269 16.07 -13.98 15.92
CA GLN A 269 15.11 -12.88 15.89
C GLN A 269 15.61 -11.75 14.99
N THR A 270 14.69 -11.21 14.18
CA THR A 270 14.90 -9.99 13.41
C THR A 270 14.99 -8.78 14.32
N VAL A 271 15.66 -7.73 13.87
CA VAL A 271 15.66 -6.43 14.57
C VAL A 271 14.26 -5.82 14.54
N ILE A 272 13.64 -5.83 13.35
CA ILE A 272 12.23 -5.48 13.20
C ILE A 272 11.40 -6.54 13.96
N PRO A 273 10.58 -6.16 14.95
CA PRO A 273 9.78 -7.13 15.69
C PRO A 273 8.74 -7.76 14.77
N LYS A 274 8.63 -9.08 14.84
CA LYS A 274 7.53 -9.83 14.21
C LYS A 274 6.45 -10.07 15.25
N PHE A 275 5.23 -9.73 14.90
CA PHE A 275 4.08 -9.95 15.75
C PHE A 275 3.32 -11.18 15.27
N GLU A 276 3.63 -12.32 15.85
CA GLU A 276 2.86 -13.55 15.67
C GLU A 276 1.60 -13.47 16.54
N TYR A 277 0.54 -12.84 16.03
CA TYR A 277 -0.80 -12.98 16.60
C TYR A 277 -1.58 -14.06 15.84
N ASP A 278 -2.68 -14.55 16.42
CA ASP A 278 -3.62 -15.43 15.73
C ASP A 278 -4.31 -14.64 14.59
N GLY A 279 -3.61 -14.47 13.46
CA GLY A 279 -4.12 -13.85 12.22
C GLY A 279 -4.47 -12.37 12.33
N ILE A 280 -5.76 -12.08 12.59
CA ILE A 280 -6.43 -10.79 12.38
C ILE A 280 -6.48 -9.88 13.62
N ASP A 281 -6.13 -10.40 14.80
CA ASP A 281 -6.36 -9.74 16.10
C ASP A 281 -5.23 -8.80 16.56
N LEU A 282 -4.22 -8.54 15.74
CA LEU A 282 -3.15 -7.58 16.04
C LEU A 282 -3.76 -6.17 16.26
N PRO A 283 -3.69 -5.60 17.48
CA PRO A 283 -4.22 -4.25 17.71
C PRO A 283 -3.45 -3.23 16.89
N TYR A 284 -4.15 -2.35 16.17
CA TYR A 284 -3.50 -1.38 15.31
C TYR A 284 -4.38 -0.17 14.97
N PHE A 285 -3.87 1.03 15.25
CA PHE A 285 -4.37 2.28 14.68
C PHE A 285 -3.24 3.30 14.58
N ALA A 286 -3.27 4.18 13.57
CA ALA A 286 -2.36 5.32 13.54
C ALA A 286 -2.92 6.45 14.40
N VAL A 287 -2.11 6.97 15.31
CA VAL A 287 -2.49 8.13 16.13
C VAL A 287 -2.68 9.33 15.20
N GLY A 288 -3.86 9.97 15.30
CA GLY A 288 -4.30 11.05 14.39
C GLY A 288 -4.89 10.56 13.07
N GLY A 289 -4.78 9.26 12.76
CA GLY A 289 -5.15 8.69 11.46
C GLY A 289 -6.62 8.92 11.11
N TYR A 290 -7.55 8.52 12.00
CA TYR A 290 -8.99 8.71 11.77
C TYR A 290 -9.38 10.19 11.64
N GLY A 291 -8.80 11.07 12.47
CA GLY A 291 -9.00 12.52 12.35
C GLY A 291 -8.50 13.10 11.02
N SER A 292 -7.50 12.45 10.41
CA SER A 292 -6.95 12.77 9.09
C SER A 292 -7.58 11.94 7.95
N GLN A 293 -8.70 11.23 8.20
CA GLN A 293 -9.38 10.36 7.22
C GLN A 293 -8.50 9.23 6.66
N MET A 294 -7.62 8.69 7.49
CA MET A 294 -6.81 7.50 7.19
C MET A 294 -7.37 6.30 7.96
N SER A 295 -7.60 5.18 7.28
CA SER A 295 -8.17 3.96 7.87
C SER A 295 -7.20 2.78 7.77
N PRO A 296 -7.00 1.98 8.84
CA PRO A 296 -6.14 0.80 8.81
C PRO A 296 -6.85 -0.42 8.18
N ALA A 297 -7.98 -0.19 7.51
CA ALA A 297 -8.77 -1.24 6.90
C ALA A 297 -7.95 -2.05 5.89
N THR A 298 -8.08 -3.37 5.96
CA THR A 298 -7.50 -4.31 4.99
C THR A 298 -8.59 -5.19 4.40
N VAL A 299 -8.31 -5.79 3.26
CA VAL A 299 -9.19 -6.83 2.71
C VAL A 299 -9.21 -8.06 3.62
N HIS A 300 -10.39 -8.64 3.79
CA HIS A 300 -10.65 -9.88 4.50
C HIS A 300 -11.57 -10.80 3.69
N ILE A 301 -11.16 -12.05 3.53
CA ILE A 301 -11.98 -13.13 2.97
C ILE A 301 -12.02 -14.24 4.01
N GLU A 302 -13.23 -14.63 4.43
CA GLU A 302 -13.41 -15.63 5.47
C GLU A 302 -12.79 -16.99 5.06
N GLY A 303 -11.95 -17.56 5.92
CA GLY A 303 -11.25 -18.82 5.65
C GLY A 303 -10.09 -18.74 4.65
N ASN A 304 -9.69 -17.53 4.22
CA ASN A 304 -8.55 -17.36 3.34
C ASN A 304 -7.24 -17.78 4.04
N SER A 305 -6.52 -18.74 3.45
CA SER A 305 -5.32 -19.33 4.07
C SER A 305 -4.13 -18.37 4.12
N CYS A 306 -4.07 -17.37 3.24
CA CYS A 306 -3.02 -16.35 3.25
C CYS A 306 -3.13 -15.44 4.48
N LEU A 307 -4.34 -15.21 5.00
CA LEU A 307 -4.59 -14.40 6.20
C LEU A 307 -4.46 -15.19 7.51
N SER A 308 -4.01 -16.45 7.46
CA SER A 308 -3.91 -17.32 8.64
C SER A 308 -2.84 -16.91 9.65
N CYS A 309 -1.88 -16.08 9.22
CA CYS A 309 -0.79 -15.60 10.07
C CYS A 309 -0.91 -14.10 10.39
N HIS A 310 -1.21 -13.27 9.40
CA HIS A 310 -1.29 -11.81 9.54
C HIS A 310 -2.17 -11.18 8.46
N ARG A 311 -2.62 -9.94 8.68
CA ARG A 311 -3.24 -9.08 7.66
C ARG A 311 -2.19 -8.56 6.69
N ILE A 312 -2.60 -8.16 5.48
CA ILE A 312 -1.67 -7.69 4.43
C ILE A 312 -2.10 -6.32 3.90
N SER A 313 -1.12 -5.43 3.67
CA SER A 313 -1.34 -4.24 2.85
C SER A 313 -1.33 -4.63 1.37
N LEU A 314 -2.50 -4.72 0.76
CA LEU A 314 -2.60 -5.08 -0.65
C LEU A 314 -2.12 -3.97 -1.56
N ASN A 315 -2.23 -2.70 -1.17
CA ASN A 315 -1.60 -1.63 -1.91
C ASN A 315 -0.06 -1.80 -1.97
N LEU A 316 0.60 -2.08 -0.84
CA LEU A 316 2.04 -2.38 -0.83
C LEU A 316 2.34 -3.59 -1.71
N ALA A 317 1.56 -4.67 -1.56
CA ALA A 317 1.77 -5.91 -2.28
C ALA A 317 1.63 -5.74 -3.80
N THR A 318 0.55 -5.10 -4.28
CA THR A 318 0.25 -5.00 -5.71
C THR A 318 1.01 -3.88 -6.41
N ASN A 319 1.25 -2.75 -5.74
CA ASN A 319 1.81 -1.56 -6.39
C ASN A 319 3.32 -1.42 -6.18
N ILE A 320 3.87 -1.94 -5.08
CA ILE A 320 5.30 -1.84 -4.76
C ILE A 320 6.01 -3.17 -4.94
N TYR A 321 5.56 -4.24 -4.30
CA TYR A 321 6.22 -5.54 -4.41
C TYR A 321 6.02 -6.17 -5.79
N ASP A 322 4.87 -6.79 -6.04
CA ASP A 322 4.58 -7.44 -7.30
C ASP A 322 4.56 -6.43 -8.46
N GLY A 323 4.15 -5.19 -8.18
CA GLY A 323 4.07 -4.10 -9.16
C GLY A 323 5.42 -3.65 -9.72
N LEU A 324 6.45 -3.51 -8.87
CA LEU A 324 7.81 -3.22 -9.36
C LEU A 324 8.53 -4.49 -9.83
N GLY A 325 8.16 -5.65 -9.29
CA GLY A 325 8.69 -6.96 -9.69
C GLY A 325 10.08 -7.28 -9.15
N ASN A 326 10.60 -6.48 -8.22
CA ASN A 326 11.89 -6.74 -7.56
C ASN A 326 11.74 -7.71 -6.38
N VAL A 327 10.60 -7.66 -5.70
CA VAL A 327 10.25 -8.49 -4.55
C VAL A 327 8.86 -9.05 -4.82
N LEU A 328 8.72 -10.37 -4.96
CA LEU A 328 7.45 -11.01 -5.29
C LEU A 328 6.90 -11.73 -4.06
N VAL A 329 5.66 -11.42 -3.66
CA VAL A 329 5.08 -11.94 -2.39
C VAL A 329 5.17 -13.47 -2.30
N ASN A 330 4.81 -14.16 -3.38
CA ASN A 330 4.82 -15.62 -3.43
C ASN A 330 6.23 -16.25 -3.41
N GLU A 331 7.30 -15.48 -3.61
CA GLU A 331 8.67 -16.01 -3.57
C GLU A 331 9.24 -16.10 -2.15
N PHE A 332 8.65 -15.40 -1.18
CA PHE A 332 9.09 -15.43 0.21
C PHE A 332 7.98 -15.68 1.24
N MET A 333 6.70 -15.70 0.84
CA MET A 333 5.58 -15.97 1.72
C MET A 333 4.83 -17.28 1.39
N PRO A 334 4.45 -18.09 2.40
CA PRO A 334 4.88 -17.98 3.80
C PRO A 334 6.37 -18.32 3.97
N PRO A 335 7.06 -17.79 5.00
CA PRO A 335 8.53 -17.87 5.11
C PRO A 335 9.13 -19.29 5.14
N TYR A 336 8.36 -20.30 5.54
CA TYR A 336 8.82 -21.69 5.64
C TYR A 336 8.46 -22.55 4.43
N GLU A 337 7.54 -22.09 3.57
CA GLU A 337 7.10 -22.78 2.37
C GLU A 337 6.58 -21.77 1.32
N PRO A 338 7.47 -20.94 0.73
CA PRO A 338 7.04 -19.89 -0.19
C PRO A 338 6.17 -20.41 -1.35
N GLY A 339 5.11 -19.67 -1.65
CA GLY A 339 4.14 -19.98 -2.68
C GLY A 339 3.04 -20.97 -2.26
N LEU A 340 3.09 -21.50 -1.02
CA LEU A 340 2.07 -22.45 -0.53
C LEU A 340 0.63 -21.90 -0.65
N TYR A 341 0.46 -20.60 -0.44
CA TYR A 341 -0.85 -19.93 -0.43
C TYR A 341 -1.07 -19.03 -1.66
N GLU A 342 -0.36 -19.27 -2.77
CA GLU A 342 -0.44 -18.45 -4.00
C GLU A 342 -1.88 -18.20 -4.47
N GLN A 343 -2.73 -19.23 -4.49
CA GLN A 343 -4.13 -19.06 -4.89
C GLN A 343 -4.89 -18.15 -3.92
N SER A 344 -4.72 -18.37 -2.60
CA SER A 344 -5.38 -17.54 -1.59
C SER A 344 -4.89 -16.09 -1.62
N TYR A 345 -3.61 -15.85 -1.93
CA TYR A 345 -3.09 -14.51 -2.17
C TYR A 345 -3.72 -13.86 -3.40
N ASN A 346 -3.83 -14.59 -4.52
CA ASN A 346 -4.47 -14.09 -5.73
C ASN A 346 -5.95 -13.74 -5.50
N ASP A 347 -6.68 -14.51 -4.69
CA ASP A 347 -8.07 -14.21 -4.32
C ASP A 347 -8.17 -12.86 -3.56
N LEU A 348 -7.20 -12.55 -2.69
CA LEU A 348 -7.13 -11.26 -2.00
C LEU A 348 -6.83 -10.11 -2.97
N VAL A 349 -5.89 -10.31 -3.90
CA VAL A 349 -5.55 -9.32 -4.93
C VAL A 349 -6.77 -9.04 -5.83
N GLU A 350 -7.51 -10.08 -6.23
CA GLU A 350 -8.74 -9.91 -7.02
C GLU A 350 -9.81 -9.12 -6.26
N CYS A 351 -10.00 -9.45 -4.98
CA CYS A 351 -10.90 -8.75 -4.08
C CYS A 351 -10.54 -7.25 -3.92
N TRP A 352 -9.25 -6.94 -3.74
CA TRP A 352 -8.74 -5.57 -3.71
C TRP A 352 -8.96 -4.81 -5.01
N LEU A 353 -8.55 -5.38 -6.15
CA LEU A 353 -8.67 -4.73 -7.46
C LEU A 353 -10.13 -4.51 -7.86
N SER A 354 -11.03 -5.38 -7.41
CA SER A 354 -12.47 -5.26 -7.66
C SER A 354 -13.18 -4.34 -6.66
N GLN A 355 -12.50 -3.94 -5.58
CA GLN A 355 -13.04 -3.30 -4.38
C GLN A 355 -14.02 -4.20 -3.58
N PRO A 356 -13.87 -4.30 -2.24
CA PRO A 356 -14.73 -5.15 -1.41
C PRO A 356 -16.24 -4.90 -1.51
N GLU A 357 -16.64 -3.67 -1.81
CA GLU A 357 -18.03 -3.31 -2.00
C GLU A 357 -18.67 -3.93 -3.26
N ASN A 358 -17.88 -4.59 -4.12
CA ASN A 358 -18.38 -5.17 -5.37
C ASN A 358 -18.30 -6.70 -5.42
N VAL A 359 -17.76 -7.36 -4.39
CA VAL A 359 -17.48 -8.80 -4.42
C VAL A 359 -18.07 -9.47 -3.17
N GLU A 360 -18.96 -10.43 -3.39
CA GLU A 360 -19.56 -11.21 -2.29
C GLU A 360 -18.49 -11.98 -1.50
N GLY A 361 -18.52 -11.89 -0.18
CA GLY A 361 -17.56 -12.56 0.72
C GLY A 361 -16.18 -11.90 0.80
N CYS A 362 -15.99 -10.79 0.09
CA CYS A 362 -14.82 -9.93 0.14
C CYS A 362 -15.19 -8.70 0.97
N ASN A 363 -14.62 -8.58 2.16
CA ASN A 363 -14.98 -7.55 3.14
C ASN A 363 -13.76 -6.68 3.45
N TRP A 364 -14.00 -5.48 3.98
CA TRP A 364 -13.01 -4.77 4.77
C TRP A 364 -12.99 -5.32 6.19
N ILE A 365 -11.81 -5.33 6.79
CA ILE A 365 -11.61 -5.55 8.21
C ILE A 365 -10.84 -4.37 8.80
N ILE A 366 -11.39 -3.77 9.84
CA ILE A 366 -10.70 -2.82 10.70
C ILE A 366 -10.21 -3.61 11.92
N PRO A 367 -8.89 -3.63 12.19
CA PRO A 367 -8.34 -4.36 13.34
C PRO A 367 -8.85 -3.77 14.66
N PRO A 368 -8.76 -4.54 15.77
CA PRO A 368 -8.96 -3.96 17.09
C PRO A 368 -7.93 -2.83 17.35
N GLY A 369 -8.23 -1.91 18.25
CA GLY A 369 -7.33 -0.80 18.56
C GLY A 369 -7.84 0.07 19.70
N GLY A 370 -6.98 0.40 20.64
CA GLY A 370 -7.35 1.12 21.85
C GLY A 370 -8.43 0.39 22.64
N ASP A 371 -9.62 0.98 22.70
CA ASP A 371 -10.84 0.43 23.32
C ASP A 371 -11.87 -0.08 22.30
N CYS A 372 -11.49 -0.20 21.02
CA CYS A 372 -12.31 -0.73 19.94
C CYS A 372 -12.01 -2.21 19.66
N ASP A 373 -13.08 -2.98 19.48
CA ASP A 373 -13.02 -4.35 18.97
C ASP A 373 -12.86 -4.36 17.45
N ILE A 374 -12.50 -5.53 16.90
CA ILE A 374 -12.46 -5.79 15.47
C ILE A 374 -13.81 -5.48 14.79
N GLU A 375 -13.76 -4.92 13.59
CA GLU A 375 -14.94 -4.61 12.78
C GLU A 375 -14.78 -5.18 11.37
N ILE A 376 -15.83 -5.84 10.86
CA ILE A 376 -15.88 -6.36 9.49
C ILE A 376 -16.97 -5.60 8.75
N ILE A 377 -16.59 -4.93 7.66
CA ILE A 377 -17.46 -4.10 6.83
C ILE A 377 -17.50 -4.75 5.45
N GLY A 378 -18.62 -5.39 5.14
CA GLY A 378 -18.83 -6.07 3.86
C GLY A 378 -19.90 -5.42 3.04
N LEU A 379 -20.16 -6.00 1.87
CA LEU A 379 -21.43 -5.83 1.18
C LEU A 379 -22.58 -6.23 2.12
N GLU A 380 -23.25 -5.24 2.71
CA GLU A 380 -24.58 -5.43 3.27
C GLU A 380 -25.55 -5.64 2.10
N ILE A 381 -25.70 -6.88 1.63
CA ILE A 381 -26.79 -7.26 0.73
C ILE A 381 -28.06 -7.39 1.58
N ASP A 382 -28.51 -6.28 2.17
CA ASP A 382 -29.71 -6.26 2.99
C ASP A 382 -30.99 -6.35 2.14
N ASN A 383 -30.90 -6.11 0.82
CA ASN A 383 -31.95 -6.36 -0.17
C ASN A 383 -31.35 -6.49 -1.57
N LEU A 384 -31.09 -7.72 -2.03
CA LEU A 384 -30.83 -7.96 -3.45
C LEU A 384 -32.11 -7.64 -4.23
N LEU A 385 -32.07 -6.65 -5.14
CA LEU A 385 -33.22 -6.33 -5.98
C LEU A 385 -33.62 -7.56 -6.80
N GLY A 386 -34.87 -7.99 -6.66
CA GLY A 386 -35.40 -9.21 -7.27
C GLY A 386 -35.28 -10.46 -6.40
N ASP A 387 -34.59 -10.43 -5.25
CA ASP A 387 -34.62 -11.53 -4.27
C ASP A 387 -35.91 -11.42 -3.46
N LEU A 388 -36.85 -12.30 -3.77
CA LEU A 388 -38.20 -12.27 -3.22
C LEU A 388 -38.41 -13.30 -2.12
N ASN A 389 -37.47 -14.24 -1.95
CA ASN A 389 -37.51 -15.25 -0.90
C ASN A 389 -36.56 -14.94 0.27
N GLY A 390 -35.66 -13.96 0.11
CA GLY A 390 -34.70 -13.49 1.10
C GLY A 390 -33.51 -14.42 1.31
N ASP A 391 -33.17 -15.25 0.31
CA ASP A 391 -32.03 -16.17 0.36
C ASP A 391 -30.76 -15.62 -0.30
N LEU A 392 -30.82 -14.37 -0.77
CA LEU A 392 -29.74 -13.60 -1.39
C LEU A 392 -29.27 -14.16 -2.74
N VAL A 393 -30.06 -15.02 -3.40
CA VAL A 393 -29.73 -15.61 -4.70
C VAL A 393 -30.88 -15.37 -5.68
N LEU A 394 -30.62 -14.69 -6.81
CA LEU A 394 -31.60 -14.64 -7.90
C LEU A 394 -31.68 -15.98 -8.62
N ASP A 395 -32.76 -16.72 -8.40
CA ASP A 395 -32.99 -18.02 -9.03
C ASP A 395 -34.43 -18.21 -9.54
N ASN A 396 -34.78 -19.45 -9.91
CA ASN A 396 -36.10 -19.77 -10.42
C ASN A 396 -37.22 -19.68 -9.37
N GLN A 397 -36.89 -19.63 -8.08
CA GLN A 397 -37.81 -19.42 -6.97
C GLN A 397 -38.26 -17.95 -6.94
N ASP A 398 -37.36 -16.99 -7.15
CA ASP A 398 -37.74 -15.57 -7.24
C ASP A 398 -38.64 -15.28 -8.43
N VAL A 399 -38.32 -15.87 -9.59
CA VAL A 399 -39.18 -15.80 -10.78
C VAL A 399 -40.57 -16.37 -10.46
N SER A 400 -40.64 -17.46 -9.68
CA SER A 400 -41.92 -18.06 -9.29
C SER A 400 -42.72 -17.15 -8.37
N ILE A 401 -42.06 -16.47 -7.42
CA ILE A 401 -42.69 -15.52 -6.51
C ILE A 401 -43.14 -14.27 -7.28
N LEU A 402 -42.32 -13.73 -8.17
CA LEU A 402 -42.65 -12.58 -9.00
C LEU A 402 -43.86 -12.83 -9.89
N VAL A 403 -43.93 -14.03 -10.50
CA VAL A 403 -45.11 -14.45 -11.27
C VAL A 403 -46.36 -14.48 -10.40
N ASP A 404 -46.27 -14.96 -9.16
CA ASP A 404 -47.41 -14.95 -8.23
C ASP A 404 -47.82 -13.52 -7.83
N LEU A 405 -46.86 -12.63 -7.58
CA LEU A 405 -47.12 -11.20 -7.31
C LEU A 405 -47.87 -10.53 -8.46
N VAL A 406 -47.39 -10.73 -9.70
CA VAL A 406 -48.02 -10.19 -10.92
C VAL A 406 -49.43 -10.77 -11.12
N LEU A 407 -49.62 -12.07 -10.92
CA LEU A 407 -50.93 -12.73 -11.09
C LEU A 407 -51.97 -12.32 -10.03
N ASN A 408 -51.52 -11.96 -8.83
CA ASN A 408 -52.39 -11.54 -7.73
C ASN A 408 -52.50 -10.01 -7.57
N GLU A 409 -51.93 -9.24 -8.50
CA GLU A 409 -51.90 -7.77 -8.44
C GLU A 409 -51.34 -7.23 -7.10
N MET A 410 -50.37 -7.95 -6.52
CA MET A 410 -49.67 -7.56 -5.30
C MET A 410 -48.39 -6.84 -5.68
N TYR A 411 -48.10 -5.72 -5.02
CA TYR A 411 -46.91 -4.91 -5.28
C TYR A 411 -45.90 -5.07 -4.14
N PHE A 412 -44.62 -5.20 -4.50
CA PHE A 412 -43.49 -5.30 -3.59
C PHE A 412 -42.32 -4.52 -4.18
N ASP A 413 -41.68 -3.66 -3.39
CA ASP A 413 -40.68 -2.72 -3.92
C ASP A 413 -39.45 -3.43 -4.51
N SER A 414 -39.01 -4.55 -3.92
CA SER A 414 -37.87 -5.29 -4.47
C SER A 414 -38.20 -6.10 -5.73
N ALA A 415 -39.48 -6.21 -6.09
CA ALA A 415 -39.93 -6.90 -7.30
C ALA A 415 -40.02 -6.00 -8.53
N ASP A 416 -40.02 -4.66 -8.35
CA ASP A 416 -40.06 -3.67 -9.42
C ASP A 416 -38.64 -3.46 -9.97
N MET A 417 -38.25 -4.34 -10.89
CA MET A 417 -36.88 -4.38 -11.41
C MET A 417 -36.56 -3.17 -12.28
N ASN A 418 -37.59 -2.55 -12.88
CA ASN A 418 -37.43 -1.47 -13.84
C ASN A 418 -37.75 -0.07 -13.26
N PHE A 419 -38.21 -0.03 -12.00
CA PHE A 419 -38.57 1.16 -11.22
C PHE A 419 -39.68 2.02 -11.84
N ASP A 420 -40.60 1.41 -12.60
CA ASP A 420 -41.74 2.11 -13.20
C ASP A 420 -42.98 2.16 -12.29
N SER A 421 -42.84 1.67 -11.05
CA SER A 421 -43.89 1.58 -10.04
C SER A 421 -45.05 0.65 -10.43
N SER A 422 -44.80 -0.31 -11.32
CA SER A 422 -45.72 -1.37 -11.66
C SER A 422 -45.02 -2.73 -11.66
N LEU A 423 -45.73 -3.79 -11.28
CA LEU A 423 -45.23 -5.16 -11.44
C LEU A 423 -45.91 -5.81 -12.63
N ASP A 424 -45.13 -6.10 -13.66
CA ASP A 424 -45.64 -6.78 -14.85
C ASP A 424 -44.62 -7.77 -15.46
N VAL A 425 -44.85 -8.14 -16.72
CA VAL A 425 -44.00 -9.10 -17.42
C VAL A 425 -42.59 -8.57 -17.69
N PHE A 426 -42.40 -7.25 -17.74
CA PHE A 426 -41.09 -6.64 -17.95
C PHE A 426 -40.17 -6.87 -16.76
N ASP A 427 -40.68 -6.88 -15.52
CA ASP A 427 -39.88 -7.19 -14.33
C ASP A 427 -39.42 -8.65 -14.34
N ILE A 428 -40.33 -9.56 -14.70
CA ILE A 428 -40.02 -10.99 -14.86
C ILE A 428 -38.92 -11.21 -15.90
N LEU A 429 -39.00 -10.51 -17.04
CA LEU A 429 -38.00 -10.61 -18.10
C LEU A 429 -36.62 -10.12 -17.65
N GLN A 430 -36.56 -9.13 -16.74
CA GLN A 430 -35.30 -8.65 -16.21
C GLN A 430 -34.62 -9.66 -15.29
N ILE A 431 -35.35 -10.23 -14.31
CA ILE A 431 -34.80 -11.29 -13.45
C ILE A 431 -34.32 -12.48 -14.30
N VAL A 432 -35.14 -12.91 -15.26
CA VAL A 432 -34.80 -14.03 -16.14
C VAL A 432 -33.53 -13.73 -16.97
N ASN A 433 -33.38 -12.52 -17.50
CA ASN A 433 -32.17 -12.14 -18.24
C ASN A 433 -30.93 -12.13 -17.34
N ILE A 434 -31.05 -11.64 -16.10
CA ILE A 434 -29.95 -11.64 -15.13
C ILE A 434 -29.50 -13.08 -14.83
N ILE A 435 -30.45 -13.98 -14.55
CA ILE A 435 -30.17 -15.41 -14.31
C ILE A 435 -29.46 -16.04 -15.51
N PHE A 436 -29.94 -15.79 -16.74
CA PHE A 436 -29.34 -16.37 -17.95
C PHE A 436 -27.98 -15.76 -18.33
N ASP A 437 -27.75 -14.47 -18.09
CA ASP A 437 -26.43 -13.87 -18.30
C ASP A 437 -25.42 -14.37 -17.28
N TYR A 438 -25.83 -14.61 -16.03
CA TYR A 438 -25.00 -15.23 -15.01
C TYR A 438 -24.63 -16.69 -15.35
N GLU A 439 -25.59 -17.51 -15.80
CA GLU A 439 -25.31 -18.87 -16.29
C GLU A 439 -24.41 -18.87 -17.54
N SER A 440 -24.60 -17.91 -18.45
CA SER A 440 -23.79 -17.70 -19.65
C SER A 440 -22.36 -17.28 -19.30
N TYR A 441 -22.19 -16.38 -18.33
CA TYR A 441 -20.90 -15.95 -17.79
C TYR A 441 -20.19 -17.13 -17.12
N ASN A 442 -20.84 -17.86 -16.20
CA ASN A 442 -20.27 -19.04 -15.56
C ASN A 442 -19.92 -20.15 -16.56
N THR A 443 -20.75 -20.36 -17.59
CA THR A 443 -20.45 -21.32 -18.66
C THR A 443 -19.27 -20.85 -19.52
N ARG A 444 -19.11 -19.55 -19.77
CA ARG A 444 -17.94 -18.98 -20.47
C ARG A 444 -16.69 -19.05 -19.61
N PHE A 445 -16.78 -18.80 -18.31
CA PHE A 445 -15.68 -18.88 -17.35
C PHE A 445 -15.20 -20.32 -17.14
N ILE A 446 -16.11 -21.28 -16.94
CA ILE A 446 -15.77 -22.71 -16.82
C ILE A 446 -15.14 -23.23 -18.12
N ASN A 447 -15.60 -22.75 -19.29
CA ASN A 447 -15.01 -23.11 -20.58
C ASN A 447 -13.71 -22.35 -20.89
N ALA A 448 -13.49 -21.15 -20.34
CA ALA A 448 -12.23 -20.41 -20.43
C ALA A 448 -11.15 -21.07 -19.56
N HIS A 449 -11.47 -21.46 -18.32
CA HIS A 449 -10.55 -22.19 -17.45
C HIS A 449 -10.21 -23.59 -17.97
N LYS A 450 -11.11 -24.28 -18.68
CA LYS A 450 -10.77 -25.52 -19.42
C LYS A 450 -9.89 -25.31 -20.65
N LYS A 451 -9.69 -24.06 -21.09
CA LYS A 451 -8.98 -23.71 -22.33
C LYS A 451 -7.64 -23.00 -22.10
N HIS A 452 -7.27 -22.75 -20.84
CA HIS A 452 -5.94 -22.22 -20.47
C HIS A 452 -4.83 -23.28 -20.40
N ASN A 453 -5.05 -24.45 -21.00
CA ASN A 453 -3.97 -25.27 -21.52
C ASN A 453 -4.07 -25.27 -23.05
N ILE A 454 -3.09 -24.63 -23.70
CA ILE A 454 -2.71 -24.64 -25.13
C ILE A 454 -2.66 -23.21 -25.70
N ASP A 455 -1.43 -22.71 -25.77
CA ASP A 455 -0.96 -21.60 -26.58
C ASP A 455 -1.45 -21.67 -28.06
N ASP A 456 -1.53 -20.49 -28.70
CA ASP A 456 -1.37 -20.32 -30.16
C ASP A 456 -2.58 -20.52 -31.11
N ILE A 457 -3.81 -20.12 -30.72
CA ILE A 457 -5.01 -20.24 -31.61
C ILE A 457 -5.76 -18.92 -31.91
N SER A 458 -5.40 -17.77 -31.33
CA SER A 458 -6.16 -16.53 -31.56
C SER A 458 -5.92 -15.84 -32.91
N LEU A 459 -4.80 -16.07 -33.60
CA LEU A 459 -4.50 -15.38 -34.87
C LEU A 459 -5.01 -16.10 -36.14
N LYS A 460 -5.09 -17.44 -36.14
CA LYS A 460 -5.55 -18.21 -37.32
C LYS A 460 -7.07 -18.25 -37.49
N PHE A 461 -7.83 -18.01 -36.42
CA PHE A 461 -9.30 -18.00 -36.48
C PHE A 461 -9.82 -16.69 -37.08
N VAL A 462 -9.18 -15.56 -36.76
CA VAL A 462 -9.53 -14.22 -37.28
C VAL A 462 -9.24 -14.12 -38.79
N GLU A 463 -8.11 -14.66 -39.27
CA GLU A 463 -7.83 -14.74 -40.72
C GLU A 463 -8.84 -15.61 -41.49
N LYS A 464 -9.38 -16.66 -40.85
CA LYS A 464 -10.32 -17.58 -41.50
C LYS A 464 -11.75 -17.03 -41.51
N TRP A 465 -12.10 -16.19 -40.54
CA TRP A 465 -13.40 -15.51 -40.47
C TRP A 465 -13.48 -14.33 -41.45
N ILE A 466 -12.44 -13.50 -41.54
CA ILE A 466 -12.36 -12.37 -42.48
C ILE A 466 -12.42 -12.84 -43.94
N ASN A 467 -11.82 -14.00 -44.26
CA ASN A 467 -11.89 -14.57 -45.61
C ASN A 467 -13.22 -15.28 -45.95
N SER A 468 -14.15 -15.40 -44.98
CA SER A 468 -15.44 -16.08 -45.17
C SER A 468 -16.63 -15.14 -45.36
N THR A 469 -16.43 -13.83 -45.22
CA THR A 469 -17.46 -12.80 -45.37
C THR A 469 -17.33 -11.94 -46.64
N GLU A 470 -16.33 -12.22 -47.49
CA GLU A 470 -16.30 -11.76 -48.89
C GLU A 470 -16.49 -12.93 -49.87
N LYS A 471 -17.73 -13.41 -49.99
CA LYS A 471 -18.27 -14.05 -51.21
C LYS A 471 -19.79 -14.24 -51.19
#